data_AF-A0A7K8L4J3-F1
#
_entry.id   AF-A0A7K8L4J3-F1
#
_cell.length_a   1.000
_cell.length_b   1.000
_cell.length_c   1.000
_cell.angle_alpha   90.00
_cell.angle_beta   90.00
_cell.angle_gamma   90.00
#
_symmetry.space_group_name_H-M   'P 1'
#
loop_
_entity.id
_entity.type
_entity.pdbx_description
1 polymer ?
#
loop_
_entity_poly.entity_id
_entity_poly.type
_entity_poly.pdbx_seq_one_letter_code
_entity_poly.pdbx_strand_id
1 'polypeptide(L)'
;SKSLSDEENLKLFGKCNNPNGHGHNYKARLLISVLFSLQIDPVSGMVINLTDLKEYMQEAIMEPLDHKNLDKDVPYFADIVSTTENVAVFIWENLKKLLPVGTLYKVKVYETDQNVVVYKGEETISE
;
A
#
# COMPACT_ATOMS: atom_id res chain seq x y z
N SER A 1 1.93 -18.78 -1.95
CA SER A 1 3.38 -18.53 -2.07
C SER A 1 4.00 -19.53 -3.02
N LYS A 2 4.84 -19.08 -3.96
CA LYS A 2 5.54 -19.97 -4.91
C LYS A 2 6.63 -20.82 -4.24
N SER A 3 7.07 -20.44 -3.04
CA SER A 3 8.13 -21.13 -2.30
C SER A 3 7.61 -22.24 -1.37
N LEU A 4 6.31 -22.52 -1.39
CA LEU A 4 5.65 -23.52 -0.55
C LEU A 4 4.91 -24.52 -1.44
N SER A 5 4.79 -25.76 -0.98
CA SER A 5 3.90 -26.76 -1.59
C SER A 5 2.43 -26.37 -1.46
N ASP A 6 1.55 -27.03 -2.22
CA ASP A 6 0.10 -26.78 -2.16
C ASP A 6 -0.48 -27.05 -0.76
N GLU A 7 0.00 -28.09 -0.07
CA GLU A 7 -0.42 -28.44 1.29
C GLU A 7 0.04 -27.37 2.29
N GLU A 8 1.28 -26.91 2.19
CA GLU A 8 1.81 -25.85 3.04
C GLU A 8 1.09 -24.52 2.81
N ASN A 9 0.80 -24.17 1.55
CA ASN A 9 0.02 -22.98 1.21
C ASN A 9 -1.40 -23.05 1.77
N LEU A 10 -2.08 -24.19 1.62
CA LEU A 10 -3.43 -24.37 2.17
C LEU A 10 -3.43 -24.29 3.70
N LYS A 11 -2.43 -24.88 4.36
CA LYS A 11 -2.28 -24.83 5.82
C LYS A 11 -2.01 -23.42 6.33
N LEU A 12 -1.18 -22.65 5.62
CA LEU A 12 -0.78 -21.30 6.03
C LEU A 12 -1.86 -20.24 5.74
N PHE A 13 -2.42 -20.25 4.53
CA PHE A 13 -3.32 -19.19 4.06
C PHE A 13 -4.81 -19.59 4.12
N GLY A 14 -5.12 -20.87 4.32
CA GLY A 14 -6.49 -21.35 4.47
C GLY A 14 -7.41 -20.92 3.32
N LYS A 15 -8.53 -20.26 3.67
CA LYS A 15 -9.54 -19.79 2.71
C LYS A 15 -9.00 -18.76 1.71
N CYS A 16 -7.95 -18.04 2.06
CA CYS A 16 -7.32 -17.06 1.17
C CYS A 16 -6.57 -17.75 0.01
N ASN A 17 -6.23 -19.04 0.13
CA ASN A 17 -5.57 -19.85 -0.90
C ASN A 17 -6.56 -20.51 -1.89
N ASN A 18 -7.72 -19.91 -2.14
CA ASN A 18 -8.65 -20.43 -3.15
C ASN A 18 -7.97 -20.43 -4.53
N PRO A 19 -7.93 -21.54 -5.29
CA PRO A 19 -7.30 -21.60 -6.62
C PRO A 19 -7.87 -20.59 -7.63
N ASN A 20 -9.14 -20.20 -7.47
CA ASN A 20 -9.78 -19.18 -8.31
C ASN A 20 -9.61 -17.75 -7.77
N GLY A 21 -8.90 -17.59 -6.65
CA GLY A 21 -8.73 -16.33 -5.94
C GLY A 21 -9.94 -15.93 -5.10
N HIS A 22 -9.84 -14.72 -4.57
CA HIS A 22 -10.91 -13.98 -3.91
C HIS A 22 -10.61 -12.47 -4.09
N GLY A 23 -11.47 -11.59 -3.59
CA GLY A 23 -11.27 -10.15 -3.72
C GLY A 23 -11.80 -9.39 -2.51
N HIS A 24 -11.32 -8.17 -2.36
CA HIS A 24 -11.72 -7.25 -1.30
C HIS A 24 -11.93 -5.85 -1.86
N ASN A 25 -12.84 -5.11 -1.23
CA ASN A 25 -12.96 -3.67 -1.45
C ASN A 25 -11.98 -2.98 -0.50
N TYR A 26 -10.71 -2.94 -0.91
CA TYR A 26 -9.67 -2.30 -0.12
C TYR A 26 -10.00 -0.82 0.09
N LYS A 27 -9.95 -0.38 1.35
CA LYS A 27 -9.95 1.05 1.68
C LYS A 27 -8.51 1.43 2.02
N ALA A 28 -7.80 1.98 1.05
CA ALA A 28 -6.52 2.62 1.32
C ALA A 28 -6.80 3.98 1.95
N ARG A 29 -6.54 4.13 3.25
CA ARG A 29 -6.57 5.44 3.90
C ARG A 29 -5.15 5.93 4.01
N LEU A 30 -4.77 6.80 3.10
CA LEU A 30 -3.48 7.45 3.22
C LEU A 30 -3.53 8.44 4.38
N LEU A 31 -2.69 8.20 5.39
CA LEU A 31 -2.45 9.16 6.45
C LEU A 31 -1.09 9.78 6.20
N ILE A 32 -1.07 10.78 5.33
CA ILE A 32 0.02 11.75 5.31
C ILE A 32 -0.07 12.49 6.63
N SER A 33 0.66 12.02 7.64
CA SER A 33 1.02 12.92 8.72
C SER A 33 2.07 13.83 8.12
N VAL A 34 1.64 15.05 7.89
CA VAL A 34 2.48 16.22 7.89
C VAL A 34 3.42 16.08 9.09
N LEU A 35 4.68 15.70 8.87
CA LEU A 35 5.65 15.73 9.95
C LEU A 35 5.74 17.19 10.43
N PHE A 36 6.12 17.37 11.69
CA PHE A 36 6.38 18.65 12.37
C PHE A 36 7.27 19.65 11.58
N SER A 37 7.87 19.26 10.46
CA SER A 37 8.75 20.07 9.60
C SER A 37 8.07 20.68 8.37
N LEU A 38 6.86 20.27 8.01
CA LEU A 38 6.12 20.94 6.94
C LEU A 38 5.33 22.09 7.54
N GLN A 39 5.89 23.28 7.39
CA GLN A 39 5.22 24.51 7.78
C GLN A 39 3.95 24.65 6.96
N ILE A 40 2.85 25.00 7.62
CA ILE A 40 1.66 25.49 6.93
C ILE A 40 2.13 26.69 6.12
N ASP A 41 1.97 26.63 4.80
CA ASP A 41 2.32 27.75 3.94
C ASP A 41 1.52 28.98 4.39
N PRO A 42 2.17 30.08 4.78
CA PRO A 42 1.50 31.21 5.43
C PRO A 42 0.54 31.96 4.50
N VAL A 43 0.62 31.72 3.19
CA VAL A 43 -0.24 32.36 2.18
C VAL A 43 -1.48 31.51 1.91
N SER A 44 -1.29 30.23 1.62
CA SER A 44 -2.36 29.31 1.23
C SER A 44 -3.02 28.58 2.40
N GLY A 45 -2.37 28.51 3.57
CA GLY A 45 -2.82 27.72 4.70
C GLY A 45 -2.72 26.20 4.48
N MET A 46 -2.02 25.77 3.42
CA MET A 46 -1.88 24.38 3.05
C MET A 46 -0.51 23.83 3.45
N VAL A 47 -0.47 22.55 3.77
CA VAL A 47 0.76 21.78 3.89
C VAL A 47 1.18 21.23 2.53
N ILE A 48 0.18 20.69 1.82
CA ILE A 48 0.27 20.17 0.46
C ILE A 48 -1.04 20.52 -0.22
N ASN A 49 -0.97 20.85 -1.50
CA ASN A 49 -2.15 21.04 -2.31
C ASN A 49 -2.88 19.69 -2.45
N LEU A 50 -4.16 19.66 -2.06
CA LEU A 50 -4.97 18.44 -2.11
C LEU A 50 -5.25 17.97 -3.54
N THR A 51 -5.17 18.86 -4.52
CA THR A 51 -5.27 18.48 -5.95
C THR A 51 -4.06 17.64 -6.35
N ASP A 52 -2.85 18.12 -6.09
CA ASP A 52 -1.60 17.38 -6.36
C ASP A 52 -1.58 16.05 -5.62
N LEU A 53 -2.02 16.05 -4.35
CA LEU A 53 -2.11 14.82 -3.57
C LEU A 53 -3.05 13.78 -4.22
N LYS A 54 -4.19 14.23 -4.74
CA LYS A 54 -5.12 13.34 -5.44
C LYS A 54 -4.48 12.75 -6.70
N GLU A 55 -3.70 13.53 -7.44
CA GLU A 55 -2.96 13.05 -8.62
C GLU A 55 -1.90 12.01 -8.24
N TYR A 56 -1.10 12.26 -7.20
CA TYR A 56 -0.13 11.27 -6.70
C TYR A 56 -0.81 9.98 -6.25
N MET A 57 -1.96 10.06 -5.60
CA MET A 57 -2.73 8.87 -5.20
C MET A 57 -3.33 8.14 -6.41
N GLN A 58 -3.77 8.87 -7.42
CA GLN A 58 -4.30 8.28 -8.64
C GLN A 58 -3.23 7.43 -9.33
N GLU A 59 -2.04 7.99 -9.53
CA GLU A 59 -0.91 7.34 -10.19
C GLU A 59 -0.32 6.19 -9.33
N ALA A 60 -0.09 6.42 -8.03
CA ALA A 60 0.59 5.44 -7.19
C ALA A 60 -0.30 4.27 -6.72
N ILE A 61 -1.63 4.47 -6.68
CA ILE A 61 -2.58 3.53 -6.05
C ILE A 61 -3.67 3.13 -7.05
N MET A 62 -4.45 4.09 -7.54
CA MET A 62 -5.68 3.77 -8.28
C MET A 62 -5.38 3.11 -9.63
N GLU A 63 -4.50 3.71 -10.43
CA GLU A 63 -4.12 3.15 -11.74
C GLU A 63 -3.52 1.74 -11.65
N PRO A 64 -2.57 1.44 -10.74
CA PRO A 64 -1.99 0.10 -10.66
C PRO A 64 -2.87 -0.92 -9.95
N LEU A 65 -3.82 -0.53 -9.07
CA LEU A 65 -4.51 -1.49 -8.19
C LEU A 65 -6.03 -1.57 -8.37
N ASP A 66 -6.69 -0.50 -8.82
CA ASP A 66 -8.16 -0.47 -8.89
C ASP A 66 -8.69 -1.42 -9.98
N HIS A 67 -9.68 -2.23 -9.61
CA HIS A 67 -10.26 -3.26 -10.48
C HIS A 67 -9.22 -4.22 -11.11
N LYS A 68 -8.14 -4.53 -10.38
CA LYS A 68 -7.08 -5.47 -10.80
C LYS A 68 -7.04 -6.73 -9.95
N ASN A 69 -6.58 -7.82 -10.54
CA ASN A 69 -6.06 -8.98 -9.80
C ASN A 69 -4.59 -8.71 -9.43
N LEU A 70 -4.28 -8.60 -8.14
CA LEU A 70 -2.94 -8.24 -7.68
C LEU A 70 -1.87 -9.20 -8.22
N ASP A 71 -2.07 -10.51 -8.08
CA ASP A 71 -1.05 -11.50 -8.45
C ASP A 71 -0.86 -11.67 -9.97
N LYS A 72 -1.83 -11.23 -10.78
CA LYS A 72 -1.81 -11.40 -12.26
C LYS A 72 -1.55 -10.12 -13.03
N ASP A 73 -2.13 -9.02 -12.59
CA ASP A 73 -2.16 -7.76 -13.33
C ASP A 73 -1.10 -6.76 -12.84
N VAL A 74 -0.53 -6.98 -11.65
CA VAL A 74 0.41 -6.05 -11.02
C VAL A 74 1.79 -6.73 -10.94
N PRO A 75 2.77 -6.32 -11.77
CA PRO A 75 4.06 -7.02 -11.89
C PRO A 75 4.82 -7.18 -10.56
N TYR A 76 4.64 -6.26 -9.61
CA TYR A 76 5.25 -6.33 -8.29
C TYR A 76 4.87 -7.60 -7.51
N PHE A 77 3.62 -8.06 -7.64
CA PHE A 77 3.13 -9.25 -6.93
C PHE A 77 3.34 -10.55 -7.73
N ALA A 78 4.06 -10.51 -8.85
CA ALA A 78 4.37 -11.73 -9.58
C ALA A 78 5.15 -12.72 -8.71
N ASP A 79 6.11 -12.23 -7.92
CA ASP A 79 6.96 -13.04 -7.04
C ASP A 79 6.81 -12.70 -5.55
N ILE A 80 5.95 -11.74 -5.22
CA ILE A 80 5.68 -11.29 -3.85
C ILE A 80 4.24 -11.64 -3.50
N VAL A 81 4.04 -12.28 -2.34
CA VAL A 81 2.69 -12.64 -1.87
C VAL A 81 1.88 -11.36 -1.61
N SER A 82 0.67 -11.27 -2.16
CA SER A 82 -0.23 -10.12 -2.10
C SER A 82 -0.94 -9.93 -0.74
N THR A 83 -0.23 -10.12 0.37
CA THR A 83 -0.78 -9.82 1.70
C THR A 83 -0.99 -8.32 1.89
N THR A 84 -1.88 -7.93 2.79
CA THR A 84 -2.17 -6.52 3.11
C THR A 84 -0.91 -5.75 3.55
N GLU A 85 0.05 -6.42 4.19
CA GLU A 85 1.37 -5.88 4.52
C GLU A 85 2.18 -5.52 3.27
N ASN A 86 2.31 -6.45 2.32
CA ASN A 86 3.05 -6.19 1.09
C ASN A 86 2.35 -5.17 0.19
N VAL A 87 1.01 -5.07 0.24
CA VAL A 87 0.26 -3.98 -0.40
C VAL A 87 0.58 -2.63 0.24
N ALA A 88 0.68 -2.55 1.57
CA ALA A 88 1.07 -1.31 2.25
C ALA A 88 2.50 -0.87 1.89
N VAL A 89 3.43 -1.83 1.76
CA VAL A 89 4.80 -1.58 1.29
C VAL A 89 4.81 -1.10 -0.17
N PHE A 90 4.07 -1.78 -1.07
CA PHE A 90 3.97 -1.38 -2.48
C PHE A 90 3.47 0.07 -2.63
N ILE A 91 2.38 0.41 -1.95
CA ILE A 91 1.80 1.76 -1.96
C ILE A 91 2.80 2.78 -1.44
N TRP A 92 3.52 2.45 -0.35
CA TRP A 92 4.55 3.32 0.21
C TRP A 92 5.67 3.60 -0.79
N GLU A 93 6.22 2.57 -1.40
CA GLU A 93 7.34 2.71 -2.35
C GLU A 93 6.93 3.49 -3.61
N ASN A 94 5.69 3.35 -4.08
CA ASN A 94 5.20 4.16 -5.20
C ASN A 94 4.99 5.62 -4.81
N LEU A 95 4.35 5.89 -3.67
CA LEU A 95 4.14 7.25 -3.20
C LEU A 95 5.45 7.97 -2.88
N LYS A 96 6.44 7.27 -2.33
CA LYS A 96 7.76 7.82 -2.01
C LYS A 96 8.51 8.34 -3.24
N LYS A 97 8.24 7.79 -4.43
CA LYS A 97 8.85 8.23 -5.70
C LYS A 97 8.21 9.52 -6.25
N LEU A 98 6.93 9.73 -5.97
CA LEU A 98 6.16 10.87 -6.48
C LEU A 98 6.14 12.05 -5.51
N LEU A 99 6.06 11.77 -4.21
CA LEU A 99 6.00 12.80 -3.17
C LEU A 99 7.36 13.43 -2.92
N PRO A 100 7.39 14.73 -2.55
CA PRO A 100 8.61 15.35 -2.05
C PRO A 100 9.22 14.59 -0.88
N VAL A 101 10.55 14.59 -0.82
CA VAL A 101 11.31 13.90 0.23
C VAL A 101 10.88 14.42 1.61
N GLY A 102 10.58 13.49 2.52
CA GLY A 102 10.17 13.82 3.90
C GLY A 102 8.68 14.13 4.07
N THR A 103 7.86 14.07 3.01
CA THR A 103 6.41 14.33 3.11
C THR A 103 5.60 13.10 3.54
N LEU A 104 6.00 11.89 3.13
CA LEU A 104 5.27 10.67 3.44
C LEU A 104 5.59 10.15 4.85
N TYR A 105 4.56 9.90 5.66
CA TYR A 105 4.71 9.46 7.06
C TYR A 105 4.19 8.06 7.35
N LYS A 106 2.96 7.73 6.91
CA LYS A 106 2.42 6.37 7.04
C LYS A 106 1.40 6.05 5.96
N VAL A 107 1.41 4.81 5.52
CA VAL A 107 0.37 4.21 4.70
C VAL A 107 -0.48 3.33 5.60
N LYS A 108 -1.81 3.45 5.52
CA LYS A 108 -2.74 2.60 6.27
C LYS A 108 -3.70 1.94 5.29
N VAL A 109 -3.66 0.61 5.22
CA VAL A 109 -4.47 -0.20 4.30
C VAL A 109 -5.47 -1.00 5.11
N TYR A 110 -6.74 -0.88 4.74
CA TYR A 110 -7.82 -1.72 5.25
C TYR A 110 -8.17 -2.73 4.16
N GLU A 111 -7.92 -4.01 4.42
CA GLU A 111 -8.43 -5.11 3.58
C GLU A 111 -9.92 -5.33 3.83
N THR A 112 -10.29 -5.30 5.11
CA THR A 112 -11.68 -5.27 5.59
C THR A 112 -11.78 -4.24 6.72
N ASP A 113 -12.98 -3.99 7.25
CA ASP A 113 -13.13 -3.06 8.39
C ASP A 113 -12.43 -3.57 9.67
N GLN A 114 -12.10 -4.88 9.75
CA GLN A 114 -11.43 -5.51 10.89
C GLN A 114 -9.93 -5.79 10.65
N ASN A 115 -9.51 -5.88 9.38
CA ASN A 115 -8.12 -6.20 9.01
C ASN A 115 -7.40 -4.94 8.52
N VAL A 116 -6.41 -4.49 9.29
CA VAL A 116 -5.77 -3.20 9.07
C VAL A 116 -4.26 -3.29 9.24
N VAL A 117 -3.52 -2.80 8.25
CA VAL A 117 -2.07 -2.68 8.31
C VAL A 117 -1.65 -1.22 8.25
N VAL A 118 -0.61 -0.87 9.03
CA VAL A 118 0.05 0.43 9.00
C VAL A 118 1.53 0.21 8.70
N TYR A 119 2.04 0.89 7.67
CA TYR A 119 3.46 0.87 7.31
C TYR A 119 4.03 2.29 7.34
N LYS A 120 5.25 2.45 7.86
CA LYS A 120 5.92 3.74 8.09
C LYS A 120 7.28 3.86 7.41
N GLY A 121 7.66 2.90 6.57
CA GLY A 121 8.96 2.89 5.92
C GLY A 121 10.14 2.69 6.85
N GLU A 122 9.94 2.00 7.98
CA GLU A 122 11.04 1.58 8.85
C GLU A 122 11.99 0.69 8.03
N GLU A 123 13.25 1.10 7.91
CA GLU A 123 14.26 0.29 7.23
C GLU A 123 14.38 -1.04 7.97
N THR A 124 14.23 -2.14 7.23
CA THR A 124 14.57 -3.45 7.75
C THR A 124 16.07 -3.42 8.02
N ILE A 125 16.45 -3.32 9.30
CA ILE A 125 17.82 -3.62 9.71
C ILE A 125 18.01 -5.09 9.34
N SER A 126 18.69 -5.32 8.22
CA SER A 126 19.18 -6.64 7.87
C SER A 126 20.35 -6.90 8.82
N GLU A 127 20.14 -7.79 9.79
CA GLU A 127 21.21 -8.42 10.55
C GLU A 127 21.91 -9.50 9.72
#